data_AF-A0A538QSY4-F1
#
_entry.id   AF-A0A538QSY4-F1
#
_cell.length_a   1.000
_cell.length_b   1.000
_cell.length_c   1.000
_cell.angle_alpha   90.00
_cell.angle_beta   90.00
_cell.angle_gamma   90.00
#
_symmetry.space_group_name_H-M   'P 1'
#
loop_
_entity.id
_entity.type
_entity.pdbx_description
1 polymer ?
#
loop_
_entity_poly.entity_id
_entity_poly.type
_entity_poly.pdbx_seq_one_letter_code
_entity_poly.pdbx_strand_id
1 'polypeptide(L)'
;MQDTRWLRLKDCLVDRGWTSRDNAMYAPHHTMWFTRSSDDANLTVFRDRITVAARASAAYIDIDVEHAALHLDLVSLADALDEAIDGGPKN
;
A
#
# COMPACT_ATOMS: atom_id res chain seq x y z
N MET A 1 -15.19 3.04 -17.38
CA MET A 1 -13.89 3.72 -17.56
C MET A 1 -12.97 3.08 -16.54
N GLN A 2 -11.94 2.32 -16.93
CA GLN A 2 -11.01 1.73 -15.95
C GLN A 2 -10.34 2.88 -15.19
N ASP A 3 -10.48 2.89 -13.88
CA ASP A 3 -9.84 3.89 -13.03
C ASP A 3 -8.31 3.72 -13.13
N THR A 4 -7.68 4.65 -13.84
CA THR A 4 -6.25 4.66 -14.14
C THR A 4 -5.41 4.72 -12.87
N ARG A 5 -5.95 5.22 -11.76
CA ARG A 5 -5.26 5.29 -10.47
C ARG A 5 -5.09 3.92 -9.83
N TRP A 6 -6.07 3.03 -9.98
CA TRP A 6 -5.94 1.67 -9.48
C TRP A 6 -4.88 0.87 -10.22
N LEU A 7 -4.87 0.93 -11.55
CA LEU A 7 -3.84 0.27 -12.36
C LEU A 7 -2.45 0.77 -11.97
N ARG A 8 -2.31 2.10 -11.85
CA ARG A 8 -1.06 2.72 -11.42
C ARG A 8 -0.62 2.30 -10.02
N LEU A 9 -1.55 2.22 -9.06
CA LEU A 9 -1.23 1.71 -7.72
C LEU A 9 -0.69 0.28 -7.78
N LYS A 10 -1.29 -0.58 -8.60
CA LYS A 10 -0.80 -1.96 -8.77
C LYS A 10 0.63 -1.97 -9.32
N ASP A 11 0.91 -1.16 -10.34
CA ASP A 11 2.25 -1.05 -10.92
C ASP A 11 3.27 -0.57 -9.87
N CYS A 12 2.97 0.53 -9.17
CA CYS A 12 3.81 1.07 -8.09
C CYS A 12 4.09 0.04 -6.99
N LEU A 13 3.13 -0.82 -6.66
CA LEU A 13 3.28 -1.86 -5.64
C LEU A 13 4.11 -3.04 -6.15
N VAL A 14 3.91 -3.46 -7.40
CA VAL A 14 4.71 -4.53 -8.02
C VAL A 14 6.19 -4.12 -8.08
N ASP A 15 6.48 -2.86 -8.43
CA ASP A 15 7.85 -2.32 -8.42
C ASP A 15 8.50 -2.34 -7.02
N ARG A 16 7.68 -2.37 -5.97
CA ARG A 16 8.08 -2.47 -4.55
C ARG A 16 8.08 -3.91 -4.02
N GLY A 17 7.93 -4.89 -4.90
CA GLY A 17 7.98 -6.33 -4.55
C GLY A 17 6.66 -6.92 -4.08
N TRP A 18 5.54 -6.18 -4.17
CA TRP A 18 4.22 -6.76 -3.91
C TRP A 18 3.85 -7.74 -5.02
N THR A 19 3.05 -8.75 -4.67
CA THR A 19 2.56 -9.73 -5.65
C THR A 19 1.10 -9.47 -5.97
N SER A 20 0.75 -9.37 -7.26
CA SER A 20 -0.64 -9.37 -7.70
C SER A 20 -1.10 -10.78 -8.04
N ARG A 21 -2.20 -11.22 -7.43
CA ARG A 21 -2.82 -12.52 -7.70
C ARG A 21 -4.32 -12.42 -7.48
N ASP A 22 -5.12 -12.99 -8.39
CA ASP A 22 -6.58 -13.11 -8.24
C ASP A 22 -7.28 -11.76 -7.89
N ASN A 23 -6.81 -10.65 -8.51
CA ASN A 23 -7.26 -9.27 -8.24
C ASN A 23 -6.95 -8.71 -6.83
N ALA A 24 -6.17 -9.44 -6.04
CA ALA A 24 -5.60 -8.97 -4.77
C ALA A 24 -4.15 -8.53 -4.96
N MET A 25 -3.70 -7.66 -4.04
CA MET A 25 -2.31 -7.29 -3.83
C MET A 25 -1.85 -7.85 -2.49
N TYR A 26 -0.76 -8.59 -2.50
CA TYR A 26 -0.16 -9.23 -1.32
C TYR A 26 1.16 -8.55 -0.97
N ALA A 27 1.32 -8.22 0.30
CA ALA A 27 2.50 -7.55 0.79
C ALA A 27 3.74 -8.49 0.80
N PRO A 28 4.96 -7.95 0.58
CA PRO A 28 6.19 -8.73 0.51
C PRO A 28 6.44 -9.61 1.74
N HIS A 29 6.15 -9.11 2.94
CA HIS A 29 6.38 -9.85 4.18
C HIS A 29 5.15 -10.67 4.63
N HIS A 30 4.16 -10.85 3.75
CA HIS A 30 2.93 -11.61 4.01
C HIS A 30 2.10 -11.10 5.20
N THR A 31 2.27 -9.84 5.60
CA THR A 31 1.55 -9.26 6.75
C THR A 31 0.13 -8.84 6.41
N MET A 32 -0.14 -8.53 5.13
CA MET A 32 -1.44 -8.09 4.69
C MET A 32 -1.69 -8.37 3.20
N TRP A 33 -2.95 -8.26 2.84
CA TRP A 33 -3.41 -8.26 1.46
C TRP A 33 -4.65 -7.38 1.34
N PHE A 34 -4.91 -6.86 0.14
CA PHE A 34 -6.13 -6.13 -0.13
C PHE A 34 -6.60 -6.30 -1.57
N THR A 35 -7.90 -6.13 -1.78
CA THR A 35 -8.56 -6.11 -3.08
C THR A 35 -9.30 -4.79 -3.24
N ARG A 36 -9.59 -4.42 -4.50
CA ARG A 36 -10.53 -3.33 -4.77
C ARG A 36 -11.95 -3.87 -4.59
N SER A 37 -12.67 -3.36 -3.60
CA SER A 37 -14.05 -3.74 -3.31
C SER A 37 -15.10 -2.90 -4.04
N SER A 38 -14.73 -1.74 -4.61
CA SER A 38 -15.64 -0.89 -5.38
C SER A 38 -14.94 -0.13 -6.51
N ASP A 39 -15.70 0.20 -7.55
CA ASP A 39 -15.22 0.99 -8.70
C ASP A 39 -14.95 2.46 -8.37
N ASP A 40 -15.35 2.96 -7.20
CA ASP A 40 -15.15 4.37 -6.79
C ASP A 40 -14.49 4.47 -5.41
N ALA A 41 -13.43 3.67 -5.21
CA ALA A 41 -12.69 3.66 -3.96
C ALA A 41 -11.93 4.97 -3.78
N ASN A 42 -12.21 5.69 -2.68
CA ASN A 42 -11.49 6.91 -2.33
C ASN A 42 -10.05 6.57 -1.86
N LEU A 43 -9.12 6.57 -2.80
CA LEU A 43 -7.71 6.24 -2.55
C LEU A 43 -7.04 7.21 -1.57
N THR A 44 -7.46 8.47 -1.53
CA THR A 44 -6.93 9.47 -0.57
C THR A 44 -7.29 9.09 0.86
N VAL A 45 -8.57 8.76 1.12
CA VAL A 45 -9.00 8.30 2.45
C VAL A 45 -8.33 6.98 2.82
N PHE A 46 -8.14 6.08 1.86
CA PHE A 46 -7.41 4.84 2.10
C PHE A 46 -5.96 5.12 2.48
N ARG A 47 -5.25 5.96 1.74
CA ARG A 47 -3.89 6.42 2.01
C ARG A 47 -3.74 7.01 3.41
N ASP A 48 -4.67 7.88 3.82
CA ASP A 48 -4.60 8.50 5.15
C ASP A 48 -4.74 7.47 6.27
N ARG A 49 -5.61 6.48 6.10
CA ARG A 49 -5.74 5.36 7.06
C ARG A 49 -4.48 4.51 7.13
N ILE A 50 -3.87 4.18 5.99
CA ILE A 50 -2.61 3.42 5.95
C ILE A 50 -1.48 4.21 6.62
N THR A 51 -1.41 5.53 6.40
CA THR A 51 -0.41 6.40 7.04
C THR A 51 -0.55 6.42 8.56
N VAL A 52 -1.79 6.46 9.08
CA VAL A 52 -2.05 6.38 10.52
C VAL A 52 -1.61 5.02 11.08
N ALA A 53 -1.92 3.92 10.38
CA ALA A 53 -1.50 2.58 10.79
C ALA A 53 0.03 2.41 10.76
N ALA A 54 0.71 2.95 9.75
CA ALA A 54 2.17 2.95 9.65
C ALA A 54 2.81 3.68 10.85
N ARG A 55 2.25 4.83 11.24
CA ARG A 55 2.73 5.58 12.43
C ARG A 55 2.48 4.81 13.73
N ALA A 56 1.36 4.12 13.87
CA ALA A 56 1.06 3.32 15.05
C ALA A 56 1.99 2.11 15.19
N SER A 57 2.29 1.42 14.08
CA SER A 57 3.20 0.27 14.07
C SER A 57 4.65 0.64 14.38
N ALA A 58 5.07 1.86 14.06
CA ALA A 58 6.42 2.37 14.34
C ALA A 58 6.82 2.27 15.83
N ALA A 59 5.84 2.29 16.76
CA ALA A 59 6.12 2.18 18.19
C ALA A 59 6.62 0.80 18.65
N TYR A 60 6.53 -0.22 17.80
CA TYR A 60 6.79 -1.62 18.16
C TYR A 60 7.91 -2.27 17.34
N ILE A 61 8.52 -1.55 16.38
CA ILE A 61 9.44 -2.12 15.40
C ILE A 61 10.73 -2.67 16.02
N ASP A 62 11.21 -2.09 17.12
CA ASP A 62 12.43 -2.54 17.81
C ASP A 62 12.16 -3.68 18.81
N ILE A 63 10.89 -4.00 19.03
CA ILE A 63 10.42 -4.96 20.03
C ILE A 63 10.02 -6.28 19.37
N ASP A 64 9.43 -6.21 18.17
CA ASP A 64 8.83 -7.36 17.49
C ASP A 64 9.11 -7.32 15.97
N VAL A 65 9.71 -8.40 15.48
CA VAL A 65 10.04 -8.59 14.05
C VAL A 65 8.79 -8.61 13.19
N GLU A 66 7.66 -9.12 13.69
CA GLU A 66 6.39 -9.12 12.95
C GLU A 66 5.85 -7.69 12.80
N HIS A 67 5.98 -6.85 13.83
CA HIS A 67 5.61 -5.44 13.75
C HIS A 67 6.55 -4.63 12.86
N ALA A 68 7.85 -4.96 12.84
CA ALA A 68 8.79 -4.37 11.90
C ALA A 68 8.41 -4.68 10.44
N ALA A 69 8.07 -5.95 10.14
CA ALA A 69 7.61 -6.36 8.82
C ALA A 69 6.29 -5.65 8.42
N LEU A 70 5.32 -5.58 9.34
CA LEU A 70 4.06 -4.89 9.10
C LEU A 70 4.28 -3.40 8.84
N HIS A 71 5.16 -2.76 9.62
CA HIS A 71 5.50 -1.35 9.44
C HIS A 71 6.09 -1.09 8.04
N LEU A 72 7.04 -1.90 7.59
CA LEU A 72 7.64 -1.79 6.26
C LEU A 72 6.59 -1.95 5.16
N ASP A 73 5.71 -2.94 5.27
CA ASP A 73 4.64 -3.16 4.30
C ASP A 73 3.65 -1.97 4.28
N LEU A 74 3.30 -1.40 5.44
CA LEU A 74 2.40 -0.24 5.52
C LEU A 74 3.02 1.03 4.93
N VAL A 75 4.31 1.27 5.18
CA VAL A 75 5.04 2.39 4.56
C VAL A 75 5.10 2.22 3.05
N SER A 76 5.48 1.03 2.57
CA SER A 76 5.52 0.73 1.14
C SER A 76 4.16 0.95 0.46
N LEU A 77 3.05 0.61 1.13
CA LEU A 77 1.70 0.84 0.63
C LEU A 77 1.33 2.32 0.60
N ALA A 78 1.68 3.07 1.65
CA ALA A 78 1.43 4.52 1.71
C ALA A 78 2.17 5.26 0.59
N ASP A 79 3.45 4.93 0.35
CA ASP A 79 4.26 5.55 -0.69
C ASP A 79 3.72 5.26 -2.10
N ALA A 80 3.30 4.01 -2.35
CA ALA A 80 2.68 3.64 -3.62
C ALA A 80 1.33 4.35 -3.85
N LEU A 81 0.56 4.57 -2.78
CA LEU A 81 -0.68 5.35 -2.84
C LEU A 81 -0.41 6.83 -3.15
N ASP A 82 0.60 7.44 -2.53
CA ASP A 82 1.01 8.81 -2.83
C ASP A 82 1.40 8.96 -4.32
N GLU A 83 2.20 8.05 -4.86
CA GLU A 83 2.56 8.07 -6.28
C GLU A 83 1.37 7.85 -7.23
N ALA A 84 0.42 6.98 -6.84
CA ALA A 84 -0.77 6.71 -7.63
C ALA A 84 -1.75 7.90 -7.64
N ILE A 85 -1.83 8.64 -6.54
CA ILE A 85 -2.69 9.82 -6.38
C ILE A 85 -2.06 11.06 -7.06
N ASP A 86 -0.78 11.33 -6.82
CA ASP A 86 -0.09 12.56 -7.26
C ASP A 86 0.26 12.57 -8.76
N GLY A 87 0.21 11.41 -9.43
CA GLY A 87 0.27 11.38 -10.88
C GLY A 87 1.68 11.44 -11.51
N GLY A 88 2.78 11.41 -10.75
CA GLY A 88 4.14 11.35 -11.35
C GLY A 88 5.24 10.89 -10.38
N PRO A 89 6.28 10.18 -10.87
CA PRO A 89 7.49 9.96 -10.10
C PRO A 89 8.14 11.31 -9.82
N LYS A 90 8.49 11.58 -8.56
CA LYS A 90 9.42 12.67 -8.24
C LYS A 90 10.80 12.17 -8.66
N ASN A 91 11.35 12.80 -9.70
CA ASN A 91 12.76 12.68 -10.10
C ASN A 91 13.69 12.74 -8.89
#